data_AF-A0A166MCW4-F1
#
_entry.id   AF-A0A166MCW4-F1
#
_cell.length_a   1.000
_cell.length_b   1.000
_cell.length_c   1.000
_cell.angle_alpha   90.00
_cell.angle_beta   90.00
_cell.angle_gamma   90.00
#
_symmetry.space_group_name_H-M   'P 1'
#
loop_
_entity.id
_entity.type
_entity.pdbx_description
1 polymer ?
#
loop_
_entity_poly.entity_id
_entity_poly.type
_entity_poly.pdbx_seq_one_letter_code
_entity_poly.pdbx_strand_id
1 'polypeptide(L)'
;MLLTNAVAGFTESAFNFQGNDPVIVNVQSTITTNNAFFSTAPDGTSGQIDMLLWTRTNPRRDGDVENDVMAHEWTHGLTTRMTGGGVSTCLDAFEASGLGEGWSDSFADWLAQTSPTLKDFELGVYVFGSNLRTKPYSVDPARNNYTYSLLQQSSNDPHFFGELWAELLHLQLDALVKEYGFASDAHTNPDSTAGNVVWLHLFIDALALQPCNPTFLQARLAWIQADANRYNGANKCLLWGVWAGRGIGINADSSHVDNFDLPADCQ
;
A
#
# COMPACT_ATOMS: atom_id res chain seq x y z
N MET A 1 7.83 14.29 -7.56
CA MET A 1 7.63 13.90 -6.15
C MET A 1 8.67 12.82 -5.85
N LEU A 2 9.69 13.14 -5.06
CA LEU A 2 10.92 12.36 -4.83
C LEU A 2 10.87 11.68 -3.44
N LEU A 3 9.74 11.04 -3.11
CA LEU A 3 9.39 10.78 -1.70
C LEU A 3 10.00 9.54 -1.07
N THR A 4 10.84 8.77 -1.78
CA THR A 4 11.29 7.47 -1.29
C THR A 4 12.81 7.24 -1.42
N ASN A 5 13.51 8.00 -2.26
CA ASN A 5 14.95 7.77 -2.49
C ASN A 5 15.82 8.06 -1.26
N ALA A 6 15.34 8.85 -0.30
CA ALA A 6 16.09 9.18 0.92
C ALA A 6 15.30 9.01 2.23
N VAL A 7 13.98 8.82 2.19
CA VAL A 7 13.11 9.01 3.37
C VAL A 7 12.74 7.68 4.06
N ALA A 8 12.97 6.52 3.45
CA ALA A 8 12.65 5.24 4.12
C ALA A 8 13.38 3.99 3.63
N GLY A 9 14.31 4.07 2.66
CA GLY A 9 15.16 2.92 2.29
C GLY A 9 15.07 2.43 0.85
N PHE A 10 14.21 2.99 0.00
CA PHE A 10 14.17 2.69 -1.44
C PHE A 10 15.27 3.45 -2.20
N THR A 11 16.50 3.04 -1.95
CA THR A 11 17.75 3.60 -2.50
C THR A 11 18.20 2.85 -3.76
N GLU A 12 19.30 3.26 -4.38
CA GLU A 12 19.90 2.58 -5.53
C GLU A 12 20.25 1.12 -5.19
N SER A 13 20.76 0.86 -3.97
CA SER A 13 21.03 -0.52 -3.51
C SER A 13 19.78 -1.36 -3.25
N ALA A 14 18.62 -0.71 -3.18
CA ALA A 14 17.30 -1.31 -3.05
C ALA A 14 16.48 -1.20 -4.36
N PHE A 15 17.16 -1.08 -5.51
CA PHE A 15 16.58 -1.18 -6.85
C PHE A 15 15.62 -0.05 -7.20
N ASN A 16 15.87 1.17 -6.71
CA ASN A 16 15.09 2.34 -7.07
C ASN A 16 15.30 2.76 -8.53
N PHE A 17 14.48 3.69 -9.01
CA PHE A 17 14.50 4.17 -10.39
C PHE A 17 15.42 5.39 -10.55
N GLN A 18 16.74 5.20 -10.39
CA GLN A 18 17.76 6.23 -10.54
C GLN A 18 18.97 5.74 -11.35
N GLY A 19 19.66 6.66 -12.01
CA GLY A 19 20.78 6.32 -12.88
C GLY A 19 20.30 5.93 -14.27
N ASN A 20 20.45 4.66 -14.65
CA ASN A 20 20.15 4.20 -16.02
C ASN A 20 18.70 3.76 -16.23
N ASP A 21 17.88 3.74 -15.19
CA ASP A 21 16.48 3.30 -15.23
C ASP A 21 15.50 4.29 -14.59
N PRO A 22 15.54 5.59 -14.95
CA PRO A 22 14.57 6.55 -14.45
C PRO A 22 13.14 6.16 -14.83
N VAL A 23 12.16 6.54 -14.01
CA VAL A 23 10.75 6.42 -14.38
C VAL A 23 10.44 7.34 -15.54
N ILE A 24 9.87 6.78 -16.62
CA ILE A 24 9.31 7.53 -17.74
C ILE A 24 7.85 7.81 -17.42
N VAL A 25 7.42 9.08 -17.43
CA VAL A 25 6.03 9.44 -17.17
C VAL A 25 5.43 10.03 -18.44
N ASN A 26 4.47 9.32 -19.02
CA ASN A 26 3.69 9.79 -20.16
C ASN A 26 2.43 10.48 -19.67
N VAL A 27 2.33 11.77 -19.97
CA VAL A 27 1.17 12.60 -19.64
C VAL A 27 0.14 12.55 -20.76
N GLN A 28 -1.14 12.56 -20.41
CA GLN A 28 -2.29 12.46 -21.32
C GLN A 28 -2.11 11.35 -22.36
N SER A 29 -1.56 10.20 -21.92
CA SER A 29 -1.30 9.05 -22.77
C SER A 29 -2.59 8.62 -23.47
N THR A 30 -2.49 8.43 -24.79
CA THR A 30 -3.65 8.13 -25.65
C THR A 30 -3.85 6.64 -25.87
N ILE A 31 -3.17 5.79 -25.08
CA ILE A 31 -3.26 4.33 -25.23
C ILE A 31 -4.66 3.80 -24.88
N THR A 32 -5.38 4.47 -23.97
CA THR A 32 -6.80 4.26 -23.67
C THR A 32 -7.38 5.49 -22.93
N THR A 33 -8.44 5.33 -22.13
CA THR A 33 -9.01 6.35 -21.24
C THR A 33 -9.50 5.72 -19.94
N ASN A 34 -9.77 6.54 -18.92
CA ASN A 34 -10.35 6.11 -17.62
C ASN A 34 -9.49 5.09 -16.86
N ASN A 35 -8.17 5.25 -16.90
CA ASN A 35 -7.25 4.41 -16.15
C ASN A 35 -5.91 5.13 -15.91
N ALA A 36 -4.98 4.45 -15.25
CA ALA A 36 -3.55 4.71 -15.25
C ALA A 36 -2.81 3.35 -15.19
N PHE A 37 -1.51 3.34 -15.50
CA PHE A 37 -0.69 2.12 -15.42
C PHE A 37 0.75 2.45 -15.08
N PHE A 38 1.40 1.57 -14.31
CA PHE A 38 2.85 1.47 -14.20
C PHE A 38 3.33 0.14 -14.78
N SER A 39 4.12 0.19 -15.85
CA SER A 39 4.87 -0.97 -16.36
C SER A 39 6.22 -1.07 -15.66
N THR A 40 6.34 -1.97 -14.68
CA THR A 40 7.59 -2.18 -13.94
C THR A 40 8.46 -3.21 -14.63
N ALA A 41 9.65 -2.79 -15.07
CA ALA A 41 10.70 -3.68 -15.53
C ALA A 41 11.66 -4.03 -14.38
N PRO A 42 12.49 -5.10 -14.52
CA PRO A 42 13.55 -5.40 -13.56
C PRO A 42 14.56 -4.25 -13.40
N ASP A 43 15.35 -4.31 -12.34
CA ASP A 43 16.40 -3.32 -12.04
C ASP A 43 17.34 -3.06 -13.23
N GLY A 44 17.68 -1.79 -13.45
CA GLY A 44 18.48 -1.35 -14.60
C GLY A 44 17.69 -1.14 -15.90
N THR A 45 16.36 -1.34 -15.89
CA THR A 45 15.47 -0.95 -17.00
C THR A 45 14.38 0.00 -16.52
N SER A 46 14.22 1.14 -17.18
CA SER A 46 13.22 2.16 -16.84
C SER A 46 11.82 1.57 -16.68
N GLY A 47 11.15 1.93 -15.59
CA GLY A 47 9.70 1.78 -15.47
C GLY A 47 8.96 2.88 -16.25
N GLN A 48 7.71 2.62 -16.62
CA GLN A 48 6.90 3.56 -17.39
C GLN A 48 5.52 3.75 -16.74
N ILE A 49 5.18 4.99 -16.40
CA ILE A 49 3.84 5.42 -16.00
C ILE A 49 3.12 5.98 -17.22
N ASP A 50 1.92 5.50 -17.47
CA ASP A 50 0.98 6.07 -18.43
C ASP A 50 -0.22 6.66 -17.68
N MET A 51 -0.27 7.99 -17.61
CA MET A 51 -1.43 8.73 -17.09
C MET A 51 -2.39 9.06 -18.22
N LEU A 52 -3.69 8.84 -18.03
CA LEU A 52 -4.67 8.97 -19.11
C LEU A 52 -5.74 10.01 -18.80
N LEU A 53 -6.43 10.43 -19.86
CA LEU A 53 -7.64 11.24 -19.75
C LEU A 53 -8.83 10.40 -19.29
N TRP A 54 -9.68 10.99 -18.45
CA TRP A 54 -10.90 10.39 -17.92
C TRP A 54 -12.14 11.03 -18.53
N THR A 55 -13.04 10.18 -19.02
CA THR A 55 -14.27 10.54 -19.72
C THR A 55 -15.51 10.27 -18.87
N ARG A 56 -15.37 10.21 -17.54
CA ARG A 56 -16.48 10.02 -16.58
C ARG A 56 -17.25 11.30 -16.27
N THR A 57 -16.68 12.45 -16.61
CA THR A 57 -17.26 13.78 -16.34
C THR A 57 -17.21 14.67 -17.58
N ASN A 58 -17.93 15.81 -17.53
CA ASN A 58 -17.92 16.83 -18.57
C ASN A 58 -17.64 18.22 -17.96
N PRO A 59 -16.52 18.89 -18.28
CA PRO A 59 -15.47 18.45 -19.20
C PRO A 59 -14.74 17.19 -18.71
N ARG A 60 -14.03 16.52 -19.62
CA ARG A 60 -13.12 15.40 -19.27
C ARG A 60 -12.13 15.87 -18.22
N ARG A 61 -11.73 14.97 -17.33
CA ARG A 61 -10.74 15.24 -16.28
C ARG A 61 -9.42 14.58 -16.64
N ASP A 62 -8.35 15.26 -16.28
CA ASP A 62 -7.00 14.83 -16.58
C ASP A 62 -6.45 13.99 -15.43
N GLY A 63 -5.99 12.77 -15.71
CA GLY A 63 -5.36 11.91 -14.70
C GLY A 63 -4.07 12.50 -14.16
N ASP A 64 -3.37 13.30 -14.97
CA ASP A 64 -2.09 13.89 -14.59
C ASP A 64 -2.15 14.85 -13.38
N VAL A 65 -3.34 15.34 -13.05
CA VAL A 65 -3.56 16.26 -11.91
C VAL A 65 -4.23 15.58 -10.70
N GLU A 66 -4.40 14.26 -10.77
CA GLU A 66 -4.92 13.43 -9.68
C GLU A 66 -3.74 12.78 -8.94
N ASN A 67 -3.36 13.39 -7.82
CA ASN A 67 -2.13 13.00 -7.11
C ASN A 67 -2.19 11.58 -6.54
N ASP A 68 -3.36 11.12 -6.11
CA ASP A 68 -3.50 9.79 -5.49
C ASP A 68 -3.35 8.66 -6.51
N VAL A 69 -3.86 8.82 -7.74
CA VAL A 69 -3.64 7.90 -8.85
C VAL A 69 -2.16 7.87 -9.26
N MET A 70 -1.49 9.03 -9.34
CA MET A 70 -0.05 9.07 -9.62
C MET A 70 0.77 8.36 -8.53
N ALA A 71 0.42 8.59 -7.26
CA ALA A 71 1.06 7.92 -6.13
C ALA A 71 0.83 6.40 -6.16
N HIS A 72 -0.39 5.98 -6.48
CA HIS A 72 -0.75 4.58 -6.66
C HIS A 72 0.13 3.92 -7.74
N GLU A 73 0.17 4.48 -8.96
CA GLU A 73 0.98 3.92 -10.05
C GLU A 73 2.46 3.86 -9.68
N TRP A 74 3.00 4.95 -9.14
CA TRP A 74 4.41 4.97 -8.73
C TRP A 74 4.74 3.89 -7.68
N THR A 75 3.78 3.55 -6.83
CA THR A 75 3.93 2.51 -5.80
C THR A 75 3.95 1.10 -6.36
N HIS A 76 3.31 0.82 -7.51
CA HIS A 76 3.53 -0.45 -8.23
C HIS A 76 5.01 -0.63 -8.59
N GLY A 77 5.66 0.45 -9.03
CA GLY A 77 7.09 0.45 -9.29
C GLY A 77 7.90 0.03 -8.07
N LEU A 78 7.65 0.69 -6.93
CA LEU A 78 8.33 0.42 -5.67
C LEU A 78 8.09 -1.00 -5.16
N THR A 79 6.83 -1.43 -5.07
CA THR A 79 6.46 -2.72 -4.49
C THR A 79 6.97 -3.88 -5.35
N THR A 80 6.89 -3.73 -6.67
CA THR A 80 7.40 -4.72 -7.62
C THR A 80 8.92 -4.81 -7.58
N ARG A 81 9.65 -3.68 -7.53
CA ARG A 81 11.12 -3.69 -7.44
C ARG A 81 11.62 -4.26 -6.11
N MET A 82 10.98 -3.94 -5.00
CA MET A 82 11.44 -4.40 -3.69
C MET A 82 11.10 -5.88 -3.45
N THR A 83 9.90 -6.33 -3.84
CA THR A 83 9.47 -7.71 -3.64
C THR A 83 10.28 -8.65 -4.53
N GLY A 84 11.03 -9.56 -3.92
CA GLY A 84 11.90 -10.49 -4.67
C GLY A 84 13.23 -9.89 -5.13
N GLY A 85 13.56 -8.66 -4.73
CA GLY A 85 14.90 -8.09 -4.85
C GLY A 85 15.31 -7.67 -6.27
N GLY A 86 14.58 -6.73 -6.86
CA GLY A 86 14.91 -6.11 -8.15
C GLY A 86 14.39 -6.86 -9.38
N VAL A 87 13.78 -8.03 -9.17
CA VAL A 87 13.01 -8.74 -10.22
C VAL A 87 11.61 -8.15 -10.33
N SER A 88 10.95 -8.29 -11.49
CA SER A 88 9.64 -7.67 -11.73
C SER A 88 8.46 -8.66 -11.82
N THR A 89 8.61 -9.87 -11.30
CA THR A 89 7.64 -10.98 -11.48
C THR A 89 7.17 -11.59 -10.15
N CYS A 90 7.35 -10.85 -9.06
CA CYS A 90 7.09 -11.36 -7.70
C CYS A 90 5.79 -10.86 -7.09
N LEU A 91 4.94 -10.20 -7.87
CA LEU A 91 3.56 -9.83 -7.54
C LEU A 91 2.59 -10.28 -8.65
N ASP A 92 2.91 -11.35 -9.38
CA ASP A 92 2.16 -11.85 -10.53
C ASP A 92 1.06 -12.85 -10.13
N ALA A 93 1.26 -13.57 -9.02
CA ALA A 93 0.23 -14.45 -8.48
C ALA A 93 -0.97 -13.61 -8.06
N PHE A 94 -2.19 -14.08 -8.32
CA PHE A 94 -3.39 -13.26 -8.19
C PHE A 94 -3.59 -12.64 -6.79
N GLU A 95 -3.35 -13.40 -5.73
CA GLU A 95 -3.41 -12.87 -4.36
C GLU A 95 -2.30 -11.83 -4.09
N ALA A 96 -1.09 -12.07 -4.60
CA ALA A 96 0.03 -11.13 -4.49
C ALA A 96 -0.20 -9.85 -5.31
N SER A 97 -0.84 -9.95 -6.48
CA SER A 97 -1.27 -8.81 -7.29
C SER A 97 -2.30 -7.98 -6.52
N GLY A 98 -3.24 -8.61 -5.81
CA GLY A 98 -4.17 -7.90 -4.92
C GLY A 98 -3.45 -7.17 -3.79
N LEU A 99 -2.42 -7.78 -3.17
CA LEU A 99 -1.57 -7.05 -2.22
C LEU A 99 -0.86 -5.86 -2.88
N GLY A 100 -0.38 -6.01 -4.11
CA GLY A 100 0.15 -4.95 -4.98
C GLY A 100 -0.77 -3.73 -5.06
N GLU A 101 -2.04 -3.96 -5.44
CA GLU A 101 -3.08 -2.92 -5.48
C GLU A 101 -3.28 -2.26 -4.11
N GLY A 102 -3.34 -3.07 -3.05
CA GLY A 102 -3.55 -2.56 -1.70
C GLY A 102 -2.39 -1.72 -1.18
N TRP A 103 -1.14 -2.10 -1.46
CA TRP A 103 0.02 -1.27 -1.10
C TRP A 103 0.02 0.06 -1.85
N SER A 104 -0.33 0.04 -3.13
CA SER A 104 -0.44 1.25 -3.95
C SER A 104 -1.48 2.24 -3.41
N ASP A 105 -2.66 1.73 -3.06
CA ASP A 105 -3.69 2.53 -2.40
C ASP A 105 -3.25 3.05 -1.02
N SER A 106 -2.59 2.20 -0.22
CA SER A 106 -2.13 2.57 1.12
C SER A 106 -1.07 3.66 1.12
N PHE A 107 -0.17 3.66 0.14
CA PHE A 107 0.84 4.70 0.02
C PHE A 107 0.20 6.03 -0.41
N ALA A 108 -0.76 5.99 -1.33
CA ALA A 108 -1.55 7.16 -1.70
C ALA A 108 -2.35 7.73 -0.51
N ASP A 109 -2.95 6.85 0.30
CA ASP A 109 -3.62 7.21 1.56
C ASP A 109 -2.65 7.89 2.53
N TRP A 110 -1.53 7.24 2.86
CA TRP A 110 -0.51 7.81 3.74
C TRP A 110 -0.05 9.21 3.29
N LEU A 111 0.16 9.41 1.98
CA LEU A 111 0.52 10.71 1.40
C LEU A 111 -0.56 11.79 1.55
N ALA A 112 -1.83 11.39 1.58
CA ALA A 112 -2.96 12.31 1.67
C ALA A 112 -3.26 12.74 3.12
N GLN A 113 -2.80 11.99 4.11
CA GLN A 113 -3.02 12.31 5.52
C GLN A 113 -2.19 13.55 5.94
N THR A 114 -2.85 14.48 6.63
CA THR A 114 -2.26 15.79 6.99
C THR A 114 -2.42 16.14 8.47
N SER A 115 -2.97 15.22 9.27
CA SER A 115 -3.26 15.48 10.68
C SER A 115 -3.26 14.17 11.49
N PRO A 116 -3.11 14.24 12.83
CA PRO A 116 -3.16 13.06 13.70
C PRO A 116 -4.54 12.39 13.76
N THR A 117 -5.60 13.09 13.36
CA THR A 117 -6.91 12.47 13.14
C THR A 117 -6.99 12.10 11.67
N LEU A 118 -6.83 10.81 11.37
CA LEU A 118 -6.90 10.34 9.99
C LEU A 118 -8.30 10.60 9.44
N LYS A 119 -8.34 11.01 8.18
CA LYS A 119 -9.58 11.12 7.42
C LYS A 119 -9.81 9.84 6.65
N ASP A 120 -11.08 9.54 6.42
CA ASP A 120 -11.45 8.54 5.42
C ASP A 120 -10.77 8.88 4.09
N PHE A 121 -10.21 7.86 3.44
CA PHE A 121 -9.55 8.01 2.16
C PHE A 121 -10.39 7.40 1.04
N GLU A 122 -10.55 8.17 -0.02
CA GLU A 122 -11.22 7.78 -1.26
C GLU A 122 -10.27 8.04 -2.41
N LEU A 123 -10.11 7.06 -3.31
CA LEU A 123 -9.15 7.11 -4.40
C LEU A 123 -9.78 7.66 -5.68
N GLY A 124 -9.09 8.58 -6.36
CA GLY A 124 -9.41 9.03 -7.71
C GLY A 124 -10.73 9.79 -7.82
N VAL A 125 -11.17 10.42 -6.73
CA VAL A 125 -12.48 11.10 -6.65
C VAL A 125 -12.58 12.23 -7.66
N TYR A 126 -11.49 12.96 -7.90
CA TYR A 126 -11.52 14.00 -8.91
C TYR A 126 -11.70 13.38 -10.29
N VAL A 127 -10.93 12.41 -10.76
CA VAL A 127 -11.08 11.88 -12.13
C VAL A 127 -12.36 11.09 -12.38
N PHE A 128 -12.82 10.33 -11.37
CA PHE A 128 -13.95 9.42 -11.51
C PHE A 128 -15.29 10.05 -11.13
N GLY A 129 -15.29 11.03 -10.22
CA GLY A 129 -16.49 11.69 -9.69
C GLY A 129 -17.08 11.05 -8.44
N SER A 130 -16.53 9.90 -8.03
CA SER A 130 -16.77 9.21 -6.76
C SER A 130 -15.51 8.39 -6.43
N ASN A 131 -15.47 7.74 -5.27
CA ASN A 131 -14.43 6.76 -4.98
C ASN A 131 -14.35 5.69 -6.09
N LEU A 132 -13.13 5.36 -6.52
CA LEU A 132 -12.85 4.25 -7.44
C LEU A 132 -13.04 2.88 -6.77
N ARG A 133 -12.81 2.82 -5.46
CA ARG A 133 -12.95 1.60 -4.66
C ARG A 133 -14.38 1.46 -4.15
N THR A 134 -14.75 0.23 -3.78
CA THR A 134 -16.11 -0.09 -3.34
C THR A 134 -16.47 0.60 -2.03
N LYS A 135 -15.47 0.84 -1.16
CA LYS A 135 -15.61 1.53 0.14
C LYS A 135 -14.45 2.49 0.35
N PRO A 136 -14.63 3.59 1.12
CA PRO A 136 -13.49 4.35 1.62
C PRO A 136 -12.66 3.51 2.58
N TYR A 137 -11.36 3.78 2.69
CA TYR A 137 -10.58 3.29 3.83
C TYR A 137 -10.91 4.13 5.04
N SER A 138 -11.29 3.48 6.14
CA SER A 138 -11.90 4.18 7.26
C SER A 138 -11.74 3.43 8.57
N VAL A 139 -11.37 4.17 9.61
CA VAL A 139 -11.42 3.69 11.00
C VAL A 139 -12.85 3.41 11.51
N ASP A 140 -13.88 3.87 10.78
CA ASP A 140 -15.29 3.60 11.10
C ASP A 140 -15.75 2.27 10.48
N PRO A 141 -16.00 1.22 11.28
CA PRO A 141 -16.42 -0.07 10.77
C PRO A 141 -17.80 -0.04 10.08
N ALA A 142 -18.60 1.01 10.27
CA ALA A 142 -19.85 1.19 9.54
C ALA A 142 -19.62 1.61 8.07
N ARG A 143 -18.46 2.21 7.76
CA ARG A 143 -18.09 2.59 6.39
C ARG A 143 -17.24 1.53 5.72
N ASN A 144 -16.31 0.92 6.46
CA ASN A 144 -15.53 -0.21 5.97
C ASN A 144 -15.49 -1.37 6.96
N ASN A 145 -16.13 -2.48 6.58
CA ASN A 145 -16.23 -3.70 7.37
C ASN A 145 -15.55 -4.91 6.71
N TYR A 146 -14.57 -4.69 5.82
CA TYR A 146 -13.86 -5.81 5.23
C TYR A 146 -13.10 -6.63 6.28
N THR A 147 -13.14 -7.94 6.09
CA THR A 147 -12.40 -8.94 6.85
C THR A 147 -11.78 -9.93 5.87
N TYR A 148 -10.91 -10.80 6.37
CA TYR A 148 -10.20 -11.83 5.59
C TYR A 148 -11.13 -12.71 4.74
N SER A 149 -12.34 -12.97 5.22
CA SER A 149 -13.38 -13.71 4.48
C SER A 149 -13.84 -13.03 3.19
N LEU A 150 -13.46 -11.78 2.93
CA LEU A 150 -13.55 -11.15 1.60
C LEU A 150 -12.91 -12.02 0.52
N LEU A 151 -11.76 -12.65 0.81
CA LEU A 151 -11.01 -13.50 -0.13
C LEU A 151 -11.74 -14.81 -0.48
N GLN A 152 -12.85 -15.14 0.19
CA GLN A 152 -13.73 -16.26 -0.20
C GLN A 152 -14.67 -15.90 -1.36
N GLN A 153 -14.82 -14.60 -1.67
CA GLN A 153 -15.70 -14.17 -2.75
C GLN A 153 -15.11 -14.51 -4.11
N SER A 154 -15.98 -14.86 -5.05
CA SER A 154 -15.58 -15.13 -6.44
C SER A 154 -15.34 -13.81 -7.17
N SER A 155 -14.08 -13.38 -7.24
CA SER A 155 -13.63 -12.23 -8.03
C SER A 155 -12.36 -12.59 -8.79
N ASN A 156 -12.20 -12.02 -9.99
CA ASN A 156 -10.99 -12.06 -10.79
C ASN A 156 -10.30 -10.68 -10.86
N ASP A 157 -10.75 -9.75 -10.01
CA ASP A 157 -10.25 -8.39 -9.94
C ASP A 157 -9.27 -8.27 -8.75
N PRO A 158 -7.96 -8.07 -8.99
CA PRO A 158 -6.99 -7.92 -7.90
C PRO A 158 -7.29 -6.66 -7.07
N HIS A 159 -7.85 -5.60 -7.67
CA HIS A 159 -8.18 -4.37 -6.95
C HIS A 159 -9.16 -4.64 -5.80
N PHE A 160 -10.18 -5.47 -6.05
CA PHE A 160 -11.19 -5.81 -5.04
C PHE A 160 -10.59 -6.48 -3.80
N PHE A 161 -9.59 -7.35 -3.98
CA PHE A 161 -8.88 -7.97 -2.87
C PHE A 161 -7.86 -7.02 -2.23
N GLY A 162 -7.25 -6.14 -3.03
CA GLY A 162 -6.39 -5.06 -2.54
C GLY A 162 -7.11 -4.10 -1.60
N GLU A 163 -8.43 -3.88 -1.76
CA GLU A 163 -9.20 -3.03 -0.85
C GLU A 163 -9.16 -3.50 0.62
N LEU A 164 -9.11 -4.81 0.88
CA LEU A 164 -8.94 -5.33 2.25
C LEU A 164 -7.54 -5.00 2.79
N TRP A 165 -6.50 -5.19 1.96
CA TRP A 165 -5.13 -4.93 2.37
C TRP A 165 -4.90 -3.44 2.67
N ALA A 166 -5.45 -2.56 1.85
CA ALA A 166 -5.39 -1.12 2.06
C ALA A 166 -6.17 -0.66 3.32
N GLU A 167 -7.35 -1.24 3.56
CA GLU A 167 -8.11 -0.99 4.79
C GLU A 167 -7.31 -1.39 6.04
N LEU A 168 -6.67 -2.57 6.03
CA LEU A 168 -5.80 -3.02 7.12
C LEU A 168 -4.66 -2.04 7.38
N LEU A 169 -4.04 -1.55 6.32
CA LEU A 169 -2.91 -0.63 6.43
C LEU A 169 -3.31 0.78 6.85
N HIS A 170 -4.51 1.25 6.49
CA HIS A 170 -5.12 2.47 7.02
C HIS A 170 -5.34 2.38 8.55
N LEU A 171 -5.91 1.26 9.03
CA LEU A 171 -6.10 1.02 10.46
C LEU A 171 -4.76 0.91 11.20
N GLN A 172 -3.76 0.31 10.57
CA GLN A 172 -2.42 0.24 11.13
C GLN A 172 -1.77 1.62 11.23
N LEU A 173 -1.94 2.47 10.22
CA LEU A 173 -1.47 3.85 10.24
C LEU A 173 -2.13 4.62 11.39
N ASP A 174 -3.45 4.52 11.54
CA ASP A 174 -4.20 5.16 12.62
C ASP A 174 -3.72 4.67 14.01
N ALA A 175 -3.55 3.35 14.18
CA ALA A 175 -3.07 2.78 15.42
C ALA A 175 -1.66 3.27 15.80
N LEU A 176 -0.72 3.29 14.84
CA LEU A 176 0.63 3.80 15.06
C LEU A 176 0.63 5.31 15.33
N VAL A 177 -0.18 6.09 14.62
CA VAL A 177 -0.33 7.55 14.85
C VAL A 177 -0.91 7.84 16.23
N LYS A 178 -1.85 7.03 16.73
CA LYS A 178 -2.37 7.15 18.09
C LYS A 178 -1.31 6.84 19.14
N GLU A 179 -0.46 5.85 18.89
CA GLU A 179 0.61 5.45 19.83
C GLU A 179 1.76 6.47 19.86
N TYR A 180 2.23 6.91 18.69
CA TYR A 180 3.47 7.68 18.59
C TYR A 180 3.28 9.14 18.13
N GLY A 181 2.05 9.57 17.88
CA GLY A 181 1.74 10.88 17.32
C GLY A 181 1.93 10.96 15.80
N PHE A 182 1.75 12.16 15.25
CA PHE A 182 1.83 12.44 13.82
C PHE A 182 2.93 13.48 13.54
N ALA A 183 3.80 13.19 12.58
CA ALA A 183 4.80 14.12 12.08
C ALA A 183 4.29 14.78 10.79
N SER A 184 4.17 16.11 10.79
CA SER A 184 3.75 16.89 9.61
C SER A 184 4.82 16.94 8.51
N ASP A 185 6.06 16.61 8.84
CA ASP A 185 7.22 16.54 7.95
C ASP A 185 7.61 15.10 7.59
N ALA A 186 6.75 14.10 7.88
CA ALA A 186 6.99 12.68 7.64
C ALA A 186 7.43 12.34 6.20
N HIS A 187 6.98 13.13 5.22
CA HIS A 187 7.34 12.98 3.81
C HIS A 187 8.79 13.33 3.49
N THR A 188 9.48 14.00 4.42
CA THR A 188 10.85 14.50 4.23
C THR A 188 11.77 14.20 5.41
N ASN A 189 11.24 13.71 6.53
CA ASN A 189 11.95 13.44 7.76
C ASN A 189 11.90 11.94 8.11
N PRO A 190 12.85 11.13 7.60
CA PRO A 190 12.96 9.70 7.94
C PRO A 190 13.20 9.43 9.42
N ASP A 191 13.78 10.38 10.15
CA ASP A 191 14.34 10.16 11.49
C ASP A 191 13.30 10.38 12.60
N SER A 192 12.12 10.88 12.25
CA SER A 192 11.03 11.04 13.20
C SER A 192 10.56 9.68 13.74
N THR A 193 10.26 9.64 15.03
CA THR A 193 9.70 8.45 15.69
C THR A 193 8.17 8.45 15.70
N ALA A 194 7.52 9.40 15.00
CA ALA A 194 6.07 9.50 14.93
C ALA A 194 5.46 8.33 14.15
N GLY A 195 4.19 8.04 14.42
CA GLY A 195 3.51 6.82 13.96
C GLY A 195 3.41 6.71 12.44
N ASN A 196 3.20 7.83 11.76
CA ASN A 196 3.19 7.86 10.29
C ASN A 196 4.57 7.67 9.67
N VAL A 197 5.68 7.94 10.38
CA VAL A 197 7.03 7.61 9.92
C VAL A 197 7.38 6.16 10.26
N VAL A 198 6.99 5.67 11.45
CA VAL A 198 7.09 4.25 11.81
C VAL A 198 6.36 3.38 10.80
N TRP A 199 5.14 3.75 10.41
CA TRP A 199 4.36 3.04 9.40
C TRP A 199 5.10 2.97 8.05
N LEU A 200 5.70 4.08 7.60
CA LEU A 200 6.43 4.10 6.34
C LEU A 200 7.67 3.19 6.37
N HIS A 201 8.42 3.19 7.47
CA HIS A 201 9.56 2.28 7.63
C HIS A 201 9.13 0.82 7.59
N LEU A 202 8.06 0.47 8.30
CA LEU A 202 7.52 -0.90 8.28
C LEU A 202 7.02 -1.30 6.89
N PHE A 203 6.37 -0.37 6.18
CA PHE A 203 5.90 -0.57 4.80
C PHE A 203 7.06 -0.96 3.88
N ILE A 204 8.15 -0.19 3.89
CA ILE A 204 9.31 -0.41 3.02
C ILE A 204 10.07 -1.68 3.42
N ASP A 205 10.33 -1.88 4.72
CA ASP A 205 11.07 -3.03 5.21
C ASP A 205 10.33 -4.36 4.94
N ALA A 206 9.00 -4.38 5.08
CA ALA A 206 8.20 -5.58 4.86
C ALA A 206 8.31 -6.08 3.40
N LEU A 207 8.38 -5.16 2.43
CA LEU A 207 8.52 -5.51 1.01
C LEU A 207 9.83 -6.24 0.71
N ALA A 208 10.92 -5.87 1.41
CA ALA A 208 12.21 -6.52 1.26
C ALA A 208 12.27 -7.90 1.97
N LEU A 209 11.38 -8.15 2.94
CA LEU A 209 11.38 -9.35 3.77
C LEU A 209 10.43 -10.45 3.27
N GLN A 210 9.34 -10.06 2.60
CA GLN A 210 8.34 -11.01 2.13
C GLN A 210 8.86 -11.91 0.99
N PRO A 211 8.35 -13.15 0.85
CA PRO A 211 8.72 -14.01 -0.26
C PRO A 211 8.19 -13.48 -1.60
N CYS A 212 8.72 -14.00 -2.71
CA CYS A 212 8.15 -13.79 -4.03
C CYS A 212 6.74 -14.38 -4.11
N ASN A 213 5.79 -13.62 -4.67
CA ASN A 213 4.36 -13.95 -4.73
C ASN A 213 3.78 -14.30 -3.34
N PRO A 214 3.83 -13.35 -2.38
CA PRO A 214 3.36 -13.61 -1.03
C PRO A 214 1.84 -13.76 -0.97
N THR A 215 1.35 -14.59 -0.04
CA THR A 215 -0.05 -14.55 0.42
C THR A 215 -0.26 -13.43 1.44
N PHE A 216 -1.51 -13.07 1.75
CA PHE A 216 -1.85 -12.13 2.82
C PHE A 216 -1.22 -12.52 4.16
N LEU A 217 -1.20 -13.82 4.48
CA LEU A 217 -0.61 -14.35 5.70
C LEU A 217 0.91 -14.17 5.73
N GLN A 218 1.57 -14.38 4.59
CA GLN A 218 3.03 -14.19 4.47
C GLN A 218 3.39 -12.71 4.52
N ALA A 219 2.64 -11.85 3.82
CA ALA A 219 2.84 -10.40 3.86
C ALA A 219 2.66 -9.86 5.28
N ARG A 220 1.59 -10.25 6.01
CA ARG A 220 1.40 -9.90 7.43
C ARG A 220 2.62 -10.26 8.27
N LEU A 221 3.15 -11.48 8.11
CA LEU A 221 4.33 -11.91 8.87
C LEU A 221 5.57 -11.08 8.52
N ALA A 222 5.71 -10.61 7.27
CA ALA A 222 6.79 -9.71 6.89
C ALA A 222 6.70 -8.35 7.60
N TRP A 223 5.49 -7.80 7.81
CA TRP A 223 5.30 -6.58 8.63
C TRP A 223 5.69 -6.78 10.10
N ILE A 224 5.32 -7.93 10.70
CA ILE A 224 5.75 -8.27 12.06
C ILE A 224 7.28 -8.46 12.13
N GLN A 225 7.89 -9.06 11.11
CA GLN A 225 9.33 -9.23 11.04
C GLN A 225 10.07 -7.90 10.82
N ALA A 226 9.52 -6.98 10.03
CA ALA A 226 10.03 -5.63 9.87
C ALA A 226 10.10 -4.91 11.23
N ASP A 227 9.05 -5.01 12.02
CA ASP A 227 9.01 -4.45 13.38
C ASP A 227 10.04 -5.10 14.31
N ALA A 228 10.17 -6.43 14.25
CA ALA A 228 11.18 -7.16 15.01
C ALA A 228 12.61 -6.69 14.65
N ASN A 229 12.88 -6.44 13.37
CA ASN A 229 14.21 -6.04 12.89
C ASN A 229 14.54 -4.59 13.22
N ARG A 230 13.60 -3.67 12.99
CA ARG A 230 13.86 -2.23 13.11
C ARG A 230 13.62 -1.69 14.52
N TYR A 231 12.55 -2.15 15.16
CA TYR A 231 12.07 -1.61 16.44
C TYR A 231 12.14 -2.63 17.58
N ASN A 232 12.88 -3.73 17.39
CA ASN A 232 13.01 -4.82 18.37
C ASN A 232 11.66 -5.40 18.81
N GLY A 233 10.65 -5.37 17.94
CA GLY A 233 9.33 -5.92 18.22
C GLY A 233 8.43 -5.03 19.09
N ALA A 234 8.77 -3.76 19.27
CA ALA A 234 8.01 -2.84 20.13
C ALA A 234 6.55 -2.67 19.71
N ASN A 235 6.23 -2.86 18.43
CA ASN A 235 4.87 -2.69 17.90
C ASN A 235 4.11 -4.01 17.74
N LYS A 236 4.74 -5.16 18.01
CA LYS A 236 4.20 -6.50 17.73
C LYS A 236 2.71 -6.64 18.09
N CYS A 237 2.33 -6.31 19.32
CA CYS A 237 0.96 -6.52 19.78
C CYS A 237 -0.03 -5.51 19.19
N LEU A 238 0.40 -4.27 18.92
CA LEU A 238 -0.40 -3.28 18.20
C LEU A 238 -0.70 -3.76 16.78
N LEU A 239 0.33 -4.22 16.07
CA LEU A 239 0.20 -4.75 14.71
C LEU A 239 -0.74 -5.97 14.70
N TRP A 240 -0.50 -6.96 15.56
CA TRP A 240 -1.37 -8.13 15.69
C TRP A 240 -2.82 -7.76 16.02
N GLY A 241 -3.04 -6.74 16.86
CA GLY A 241 -4.38 -6.20 17.16
C GLY A 241 -5.13 -5.77 15.90
N VAL A 242 -4.47 -5.04 15.00
CA VAL A 242 -5.06 -4.59 13.73
C VAL A 242 -5.37 -5.78 12.82
N TRP A 243 -4.39 -6.66 12.59
CA TRP A 243 -4.56 -7.81 11.69
C TRP A 243 -5.66 -8.76 12.18
N ALA A 244 -5.63 -9.12 13.47
CA ALA A 244 -6.65 -9.97 14.08
C ALA A 244 -8.02 -9.30 14.04
N GLY A 245 -8.11 -7.99 14.25
CA GLY A 245 -9.36 -7.22 14.19
C GLY A 245 -10.10 -7.30 12.85
N ARG A 246 -9.42 -7.63 11.76
CA ARG A 246 -10.03 -7.89 10.44
C ARG A 246 -9.92 -9.35 9.99
N GLY A 247 -9.79 -10.29 10.93
CA GLY A 247 -9.87 -11.72 10.65
C GLY A 247 -8.56 -12.37 10.19
N ILE A 248 -7.43 -11.65 10.23
CA ILE A 248 -6.10 -12.18 9.89
C ILE A 248 -5.28 -12.44 11.18
N GLY A 249 -5.92 -13.06 12.17
CA GLY A 249 -5.33 -13.45 13.45
C GLY A 249 -4.31 -14.58 13.35
N ILE A 250 -3.69 -14.92 14.48
CA ILE A 250 -2.52 -15.83 14.49
C ILE A 250 -2.82 -17.21 13.90
N ASN A 251 -4.07 -17.67 14.01
CA ASN A 251 -4.51 -18.98 13.50
C ASN A 251 -5.26 -18.89 12.16
N ALA A 252 -5.27 -17.72 11.50
CA ALA A 252 -5.81 -17.60 10.13
C ALA A 252 -5.01 -18.47 9.15
N ASP A 253 -5.70 -19.09 8.19
CA ASP A 253 -5.13 -20.00 7.20
C ASP A 253 -5.64 -19.73 5.77
N SER A 254 -5.25 -20.57 4.81
CA SER A 254 -5.61 -20.42 3.40
C SER A 254 -7.08 -20.72 3.08
N SER A 255 -7.91 -21.05 4.08
CA SER A 255 -9.37 -21.14 3.89
C SER A 255 -10.05 -19.78 3.87
N HIS A 256 -9.31 -18.71 4.21
CA HIS A 256 -9.81 -17.34 4.31
C HIS A 256 -10.95 -17.20 5.33
N VAL A 257 -11.09 -18.12 6.29
CA VAL A 257 -12.03 -17.98 7.40
C VAL A 257 -11.46 -16.98 8.40
N ASP A 258 -12.28 -16.02 8.82
CA ASP A 258 -11.87 -15.00 9.77
C ASP A 258 -11.41 -15.62 11.09
N ASN A 259 -10.18 -15.33 11.49
CA ASN A 259 -9.64 -15.64 12.80
C ASN A 259 -9.28 -14.35 13.53
N PHE A 260 -9.80 -14.16 14.74
CA PHE A 260 -9.57 -12.94 15.53
C PHE A 260 -8.61 -13.19 16.70
N ASP A 261 -7.93 -14.33 16.73
CA ASP A 261 -7.04 -14.69 17.83
C ASP A 261 -5.74 -13.88 17.78
N LEU A 262 -5.30 -13.43 18.96
CA LEU A 262 -4.00 -12.81 19.15
C LEU A 262 -2.95 -13.83 19.62
N PRO A 263 -1.65 -13.59 19.35
CA PRO A 263 -0.58 -14.30 20.02
C PRO A 263 -0.75 -14.26 21.55
N ALA A 264 -0.41 -15.33 22.25
CA ALA A 264 -0.63 -15.45 23.70
C ALA A 264 0.05 -14.34 24.51
N ASP A 265 1.16 -13.79 24.02
CA ASP A 265 1.89 -12.69 24.66
C ASP A 265 1.34 -11.29 24.31
N CYS A 266 0.24 -11.23 23.56
CA CYS A 266 -0.48 -10.01 23.20
C CYS A 266 -1.96 -10.03 23.67
N GLN A 267 -2.33 -10.99 24.53
CA GLN A 267 -3.67 -11.11 25.13
C GLN A 267 -3.81 -10.30 26.41
#